data_AF-A1HTU6-F1
#
_entry.id   AF-A1HTU6-F1
#
_cell.length_a   1.000
_cell.length_b   1.000
_cell.length_c   1.000
_cell.angle_alpha   90.00
_cell.angle_beta   90.00
_cell.angle_gamma   90.00
#
_symmetry.space_group_name_H-M   'P 1'
#
loop_
_entity.id
_entity.type
_entity.pdbx_description
1 polymer ?
#
loop_
_entity_poly.entity_id
_entity_poly.type
_entity_poly.pdbx_seq_one_letter_code
_entity_poly.pdbx_strand_id
1 'polypeptide(L)'
;MPYVEVTMPVNCDKSKIYPILKDMEKYPEFMPDLVSVEVLERKDNTTITRWVSNVDGRIIKWTEVDTFDDENMHIAYRQIEGDLKKFEGEWILTDIREVRRLN
;
A
#
# COMPACT_ATOMS: atom_id res chain seq x y z
N MET A 1 -17.12 11.33 -0.48
CA MET A 1 -15.76 11.40 0.09
C MET A 1 -14.77 11.55 -1.05
N PRO A 2 -13.65 12.25 -0.87
CA PRO A 2 -12.68 12.46 -1.94
C PRO A 2 -12.11 11.12 -2.42
N TYR A 3 -11.76 11.06 -3.70
CA TYR A 3 -11.04 9.96 -4.34
C TYR A 3 -9.72 10.52 -4.87
N VAL A 4 -8.63 9.81 -4.64
CA VAL A 4 -7.28 10.17 -5.10
C VAL A 4 -6.66 8.92 -5.71
N GLU A 5 -6.03 9.08 -6.87
CA GLU A 5 -5.33 8.01 -7.58
C GLU A 5 -3.96 8.51 -8.03
N VAL A 6 -2.93 7.67 -7.88
CA VAL A 6 -1.57 7.94 -8.33
C VAL A 6 -1.08 6.72 -9.11
N THR A 7 -0.55 6.96 -10.30
CA THR A 7 0.08 5.94 -11.15
C THR A 7 1.52 6.32 -11.42
N MET A 8 2.44 5.37 -11.30
CA MET A 8 3.86 5.57 -11.55
C MET A 8 4.49 4.38 -12.26
N PRO A 9 5.22 4.57 -13.38
CA PRO A 9 5.94 3.49 -14.03
C PRO A 9 7.16 3.07 -13.21
N VAL A 10 7.38 1.76 -13.07
CA VAL A 10 8.53 1.19 -12.36
C VAL A 10 9.27 0.25 -13.30
N ASN A 11 10.58 0.44 -13.45
CA ASN A 11 11.43 -0.41 -14.29
C ASN A 11 11.84 -1.70 -13.55
N CYS A 12 10.86 -2.51 -13.19
CA CYS A 12 11.04 -3.78 -12.50
C CYS A 12 9.87 -4.72 -12.83
N ASP A 13 10.12 -6.03 -12.80
CA ASP A 13 9.07 -7.03 -13.00
C ASP A 13 8.07 -7.00 -11.82
N LYS A 14 6.77 -7.10 -12.11
CA LYS A 14 5.70 -7.07 -11.10
C LYS A 14 5.87 -8.14 -10.02
N SER A 15 6.40 -9.33 -10.36
CA SER A 15 6.68 -10.41 -9.41
C SER A 15 7.76 -10.06 -8.39
N LYS A 16 8.63 -9.08 -8.69
CA LYS A 16 9.64 -8.55 -7.76
C LYS A 16 9.12 -7.37 -6.94
N ILE A 17 8.17 -6.60 -7.48
CA ILE A 17 7.55 -5.47 -6.80
C ILE A 17 6.52 -5.95 -5.77
N TYR A 18 5.69 -6.92 -6.12
CA TYR A 18 4.58 -7.35 -5.28
C TYR A 18 4.99 -7.79 -3.86
N PRO A 19 6.05 -8.60 -3.67
CA PRO A 19 6.53 -8.94 -2.33
C PRO A 19 6.99 -7.72 -1.50
N ILE A 20 7.49 -6.67 -2.16
CA ILE A 20 7.90 -5.42 -1.48
C ILE A 20 6.66 -4.67 -0.99
N LEU A 21 5.58 -4.64 -1.78
CA LEU A 21 4.32 -4.02 -1.37
C LEU A 21 3.65 -4.75 -0.19
N LYS A 22 3.89 -6.07 -0.04
CA LYS A 22 3.38 -6.86 1.10
C LYS A 22 4.20 -6.69 2.39
N ASP A 23 5.33 -5.99 2.32
CA ASP A 23 6.26 -5.80 3.42
C ASP A 23 6.13 -4.39 4.03
N MET A 24 4.92 -4.07 4.49
CA MET A 24 4.55 -2.71 4.93
C MET A 24 5.37 -2.20 6.12
N GLU A 25 5.92 -3.10 6.95
CA GLU A 25 6.77 -2.74 8.10
C GLU A 25 8.04 -1.99 7.67
N LYS A 26 8.46 -2.15 6.41
CA LYS A 26 9.59 -1.43 5.84
C LYS A 26 9.23 -0.08 5.23
N TYR A 27 7.95 0.26 5.08
CA TYR A 27 7.56 1.52 4.45
C TYR A 27 8.14 2.76 5.15
N PRO A 28 8.27 2.82 6.49
CA PRO A 28 8.96 3.93 7.17
C PRO A 28 10.41 4.15 6.71
N GLU A 29 11.10 3.15 6.16
CA GLU A 29 12.44 3.29 5.60
C GLU A 29 12.45 4.13 4.30
N PHE A 30 11.30 4.23 3.61
CA PHE A 30 11.16 4.87 2.30
C PHE A 30 10.23 6.09 2.30
N MET A 31 9.36 6.21 3.30
CA MET A 31 8.33 7.24 3.39
C MET A 31 8.58 8.15 4.61
N PRO A 32 9.18 9.34 4.43
CA PRO A 32 9.59 10.21 5.55
C PRO A 32 8.45 10.62 6.49
N ASP A 33 7.24 10.77 5.96
CA ASP A 33 6.05 11.17 6.73
C ASP A 33 5.42 9.99 7.48
N LEU A 34 5.93 8.78 7.30
CA LEU A 34 5.45 7.58 7.97
C LEU A 34 6.39 7.22 9.13
N VAL A 35 5.89 7.39 10.35
CA VAL A 35 6.68 7.22 11.58
C VAL A 35 6.87 5.74 11.91
N SER A 36 5.83 4.92 11.78
CA SER A 36 5.91 3.49 12.04
C SER A 36 4.78 2.71 11.38
N VAL A 37 5.08 1.46 11.02
CA VAL A 37 4.10 0.43 10.68
C VAL A 37 4.45 -0.82 11.48
N GLU A 38 3.47 -1.41 12.14
CA GLU A 38 3.62 -2.62 12.93
C GLU A 38 2.59 -3.64 12.50
N VAL A 39 3.02 -4.87 12.24
CA VAL A 39 2.10 -5.97 11.95
C VAL A 39 1.52 -6.52 13.26
N LEU A 40 0.19 -6.49 13.36
CA LEU A 40 -0.55 -7.03 14.49
C LEU A 40 -0.93 -8.49 14.26
N GLU A 41 -1.29 -8.85 13.03
CA GLU A 41 -1.69 -10.21 12.66
C GLU A 41 -1.37 -10.47 11.18
N ARG A 42 -0.91 -11.68 10.86
CA ARG A 42 -0.91 -12.22 9.50
C ARG A 42 -1.74 -13.50 9.51
N LYS A 43 -2.79 -13.55 8.69
CA LYS A 43 -3.72 -14.67 8.66
C LYS A 43 -4.27 -14.87 7.25
N ASP A 44 -4.13 -16.09 6.74
CA ASP A 44 -4.57 -16.45 5.38
C ASP A 44 -4.03 -15.46 4.34
N ASN A 45 -4.93 -14.83 3.57
CA ASN A 45 -4.59 -13.79 2.61
C ASN A 45 -4.81 -12.38 3.17
N THR A 46 -4.72 -12.20 4.49
CA THR A 46 -4.89 -10.90 5.15
C THR A 46 -3.74 -10.55 6.08
N THR A 47 -3.52 -9.26 6.27
CA THR A 47 -2.61 -8.74 7.30
C THR A 47 -3.28 -7.54 7.96
N ILE A 48 -3.18 -7.48 9.29
CA ILE A 48 -3.64 -6.33 10.06
C ILE A 48 -2.40 -5.55 10.50
N THR A 49 -2.37 -4.27 10.19
CA THR A 49 -1.24 -3.38 10.44
C THR A 49 -1.69 -2.13 11.20
N ARG A 50 -0.84 -1.66 12.13
CA ARG A 50 -1.01 -0.41 12.86
C ARG A 50 -0.03 0.63 12.33
N TRP A 51 -0.56 1.80 11.98
CA TRP A 51 0.16 2.88 11.33
C TRP A 51 0.20 4.13 12.19
N VAL A 52 1.33 4.83 12.13
CA VAL A 52 1.49 6.18 12.67
C VAL A 52 2.16 7.03 11.58
N SER A 53 1.49 8.08 11.13
CA SER A 53 2.08 9.08 10.23
C SER A 53 2.21 10.43 10.93
N ASN A 54 3.09 11.28 10.41
CA ASN A 54 3.25 12.67 10.80
C ASN A 54 3.34 13.52 9.53
N VAL A 55 2.22 14.11 9.13
CA VAL A 55 2.13 14.96 7.95
C VAL A 55 2.03 16.41 8.42
N ASP A 56 3.03 17.24 8.09
CA ASP A 56 3.09 18.65 8.48
C ASP A 56 2.85 18.90 9.99
N GLY A 57 3.42 18.04 10.84
CA GLY A 57 3.28 18.13 12.30
C GLY A 57 1.98 17.56 12.86
N ARG A 58 1.12 16.97 12.02
CA ARG A 58 -0.13 16.32 12.43
C ARG A 58 0.07 14.81 12.48
N ILE A 59 -0.07 14.26 13.67
CA ILE A 59 -0.03 12.81 13.88
C ILE A 59 -1.40 12.22 13.53
N ILE A 60 -1.40 11.23 12.63
CA ILE A 60 -2.60 10.45 12.27
C ILE A 60 -2.27 8.99 12.55
N LYS A 61 -3.18 8.30 13.25
CA LYS A 61 -3.05 6.89 13.61
C LYS A 61 -4.24 6.10 13.10
N TRP A 62 -3.96 4.92 12.57
CA TRP A 62 -4.99 4.00 12.16
C TRP A 62 -4.51 2.56 12.19
N THR A 63 -5.45 1.64 12.26
CA THR A 63 -5.26 0.22 12.04
C THR A 63 -6.03 -0.15 10.79
N GLU A 64 -5.39 -0.85 9.86
CA GLU A 64 -6.02 -1.32 8.64
C GLU A 64 -5.89 -2.83 8.47
N VAL A 65 -6.79 -3.37 7.65
CA VAL A 65 -6.68 -4.72 7.12
C VAL A 65 -6.36 -4.65 5.64
N ASP A 66 -5.29 -5.33 5.26
CA ASP A 66 -4.89 -5.60 3.89
C ASP A 66 -5.40 -6.98 3.48
N THR A 67 -6.01 -7.09 2.30
CA THR A 67 -6.39 -8.35 1.66
C THR A 67 -5.59 -8.53 0.39
N PHE A 68 -4.87 -9.65 0.29
CA PHE A 68 -3.99 -9.97 -0.82
C PHE A 68 -4.69 -10.91 -1.81
N ASP A 69 -4.65 -10.51 -3.08
CA ASP A 69 -4.91 -11.39 -4.21
C ASP A 69 -3.57 -11.62 -4.92
N ASP A 70 -2.90 -12.70 -4.52
CA ASP A 70 -1.57 -13.07 -5.00
C ASP A 70 -1.59 -13.46 -6.49
N GLU A 71 -2.73 -13.98 -7.00
CA GLU A 71 -2.86 -14.37 -8.40
C GLU A 71 -2.88 -13.15 -9.32
N ASN A 72 -3.60 -12.09 -8.90
CA ASN A 72 -3.72 -10.85 -9.67
C ASN A 72 -2.72 -9.77 -9.24
N MET A 73 -1.88 -10.03 -8.24
CA MET A 73 -0.94 -9.08 -7.64
C MET A 73 -1.64 -7.77 -7.23
N HIS A 74 -2.80 -7.93 -6.59
CA HIS A 74 -3.66 -6.86 -6.10
C HIS A 74 -3.68 -6.87 -4.57
N ILE A 75 -3.76 -5.69 -3.97
CA ILE A 75 -3.89 -5.52 -2.53
C ILE A 75 -5.00 -4.52 -2.29
N ALA A 76 -6.06 -4.91 -1.58
CA ALA A 76 -7.08 -3.98 -1.11
C ALA A 76 -6.87 -3.73 0.38
N TYR A 77 -6.82 -2.45 0.79
CA TYR A 77 -6.68 -2.07 2.19
C TYR A 77 -7.89 -1.27 2.65
N ARG A 78 -8.24 -1.42 3.92
CA ARG A 78 -9.28 -0.61 4.56
C ARG A 78 -9.01 -0.45 6.05
N GLN A 79 -9.14 0.78 6.52
CA GLN A 79 -9.13 1.10 7.94
C GLN A 79 -10.26 0.36 8.68
N ILE A 80 -9.90 -0.26 9.79
CA ILE A 80 -10.82 -0.91 10.73
C ILE A 80 -10.98 -0.10 12.03
N GLU A 81 -9.99 0.72 12.38
CA GLU A 81 -9.99 1.62 13.55
C GLU A 81 -9.03 2.80 13.29
N GLY A 82 -9.29 4.00 13.81
CA GLY A 82 -8.34 5.11 13.70
C GLY A 82 -8.97 6.50 13.63
N ASP A 83 -8.12 7.49 13.39
CA ASP A 83 -8.46 8.91 13.41
C ASP A 83 -9.30 9.37 12.19
N LEU A 84 -9.29 8.59 11.10
CA LEU A 84 -10.02 8.94 9.87
C LEU A 84 -11.45 8.38 9.90
N LYS A 85 -12.41 9.08 9.29
CA LYS A 85 -13.79 8.59 9.17
C LYS A 85 -13.91 7.36 8.25
N LYS A 86 -13.10 7.33 7.20
CA LYS A 86 -12.96 6.22 6.26
C LYS A 86 -11.64 6.39 5.53
N PHE A 87 -10.92 5.29 5.39
CA PHE A 87 -9.68 5.23 4.62
C PHE A 87 -9.59 3.83 4.03
N GLU A 88 -9.57 3.77 2.70
CA GLU A 88 -9.53 2.51 1.94
C GLU A 88 -9.00 2.81 0.54
N GLY A 89 -8.44 1.79 -0.08
CA GLY A 89 -7.89 1.90 -1.42
C GLY A 89 -7.25 0.60 -1.85
N GLU A 90 -6.51 0.66 -2.96
CA GLU A 90 -5.95 -0.52 -3.59
C GLU A 90 -4.55 -0.25 -4.15
N TRP A 91 -3.69 -1.26 -4.09
CA TRP A 91 -2.46 -1.35 -4.87
C TRP A 91 -2.71 -2.28 -6.06
N ILE A 92 -2.49 -1.77 -7.28
CA ILE A 92 -2.71 -2.51 -8.52
C ILE A 92 -1.42 -2.49 -9.35
N LEU A 93 -0.84 -3.67 -9.60
CA LEU A 93 0.28 -3.82 -10.52
C LEU A 93 -0.22 -4.19 -11.91
N THR A 94 0.11 -3.36 -12.90
CA THR A 94 -0.24 -3.60 -14.30
C THR A 94 1.02 -3.58 -15.17
N ASP A 95 1.03 -4.41 -16.22
CA ASP A 95 2.12 -4.39 -17.18
C ASP A 95 2.05 -3.10 -18.00
N ILE A 96 3.15 -2.35 -18.05
CA ILE A 96 3.27 -1.19 -18.92
C ILE A 96 3.34 -1.72 -20.35
N ARG A 97 2.32 -1.43 -21.16
CA ARG A 97 2.36 -1.77 -22.58
C ARG A 97 3.53 -1.03 -23.22
N GLU A 98 4.55 -1.75 -23.68
CA GLU A 98 5.58 -1.19 -24.55
C GLU A 98 4.90 -0.65 -25.82
N VAL A 99 4.83 0.67 -25.96
CA VAL A 99 4.58 1.28 -27.25
C VAL A 99 5.86 1.09 -28.05
N ARG A 100 5.92 0.03 -28.86
CA ARG A 100 6.97 -0.11 -29.89
C ARG A 100 6.98 1.17 -30.72
N ARG A 101 8.02 2.00 -30.57
CA ARG A 101 8.32 3.02 -31.58
C ARG A 101 8.67 2.27 -32.86
N LEU A 102 7.75 2.30 -33.82
CA LEU A 102 8.06 1.93 -35.19
C LEU A 102 9.10 2.94 -35.70
N ASN A 103 10.28 2.43 -36.03
CA ASN A 103 11.29 3.17 -36.80
C ASN A 103 10.84 3.27 -38.26
#